data_AF-A0A238JLQ6-F1
#
_entry.id   AF-A0A238JLQ6-F1
#
_cell.length_a   1.000
_cell.length_b   1.000
_cell.length_c   1.000
_cell.angle_alpha   90.00
_cell.angle_beta   90.00
_cell.angle_gamma   90.00
#
_symmetry.space_group_name_H-M   'P 1'
#
loop_
_entity.id
_entity.type
_entity.pdbx_description
1 polymer ?
#
loop_
_entity_poly.entity_id
_entity_poly.type
_entity_poly.pdbx_seq_one_letter_code
_entity_poly.pdbx_strand_id
1 'polypeptide(L)'
;MEKLLTTEIIDGKTLGDVLTLEFLASITGNVIAAILILFAGMMLSRWASGRIRALGEKHARLDETLFNFLGNITRYAVLGFTVLIVLNTFGIQTTSLVAVIGAAGLAIGLALQGTLSNVAAGVMIIFFRPIKTGDFVEVNGQSGTVKDITLNFIELASTGNVQIIIPNAQVWGNTITNYSVYDTRRAEWIFGVGYGANLADAEKIIRDTIMADPRSRPEPAPFVQVNNLNASSVDFLARVWVNSGDYFAYQADMKRKVKEALDEGGIDIPFPTRTMVMQQGAEA
;
A
#
# COMPACT_ATOMS: atom_id res chain seq x y z
N MET A 1 -4.28 -31.60 -74.18
CA MET A 1 -3.56 -30.49 -73.51
C MET A 1 -4.54 -29.43 -73.01
N GLU A 2 -5.54 -29.02 -73.78
CA GLU A 2 -6.59 -28.06 -73.35
C GLU A 2 -7.47 -28.53 -72.18
N LYS A 3 -7.76 -29.84 -72.09
CA LYS A 3 -8.57 -30.40 -70.97
C LYS A 3 -7.89 -30.35 -69.60
N LEU A 4 -6.56 -30.21 -69.55
CA LEU A 4 -5.86 -30.03 -68.28
C LEU A 4 -6.01 -28.59 -67.79
N LEU A 5 -6.00 -27.59 -68.68
CA LEU A 5 -6.07 -26.17 -68.33
C LEU A 5 -7.43 -25.72 -67.76
N THR A 6 -8.49 -26.49 -67.97
CA THR A 6 -9.86 -26.20 -67.50
C THR A 6 -10.28 -27.04 -66.30
N THR A 7 -9.42 -27.90 -65.77
CA THR A 7 -9.73 -28.65 -64.55
C THR A 7 -9.63 -27.70 -63.36
N GLU A 8 -10.75 -27.46 -62.68
CA GLU A 8 -10.82 -26.67 -61.44
C GLU A 8 -10.10 -27.42 -60.31
N ILE A 9 -9.18 -26.73 -59.64
CA ILE A 9 -8.37 -27.36 -58.59
C ILE A 9 -8.77 -26.83 -57.21
N ILE A 10 -9.07 -25.53 -57.01
CA ILE A 10 -9.57 -24.95 -55.75
C ILE A 10 -10.36 -23.64 -56.03
N ASP A 11 -11.53 -23.44 -55.40
CA ASP A 11 -12.34 -22.20 -55.39
C ASP A 11 -12.78 -21.64 -56.76
N GLY A 12 -13.14 -22.51 -57.71
CA GLY A 12 -13.68 -22.10 -59.01
C GLY A 12 -12.66 -21.43 -59.95
N LYS A 13 -11.35 -21.54 -59.65
CA LYS A 13 -10.27 -21.02 -60.49
C LYS A 13 -9.72 -22.12 -61.40
N THR A 14 -9.64 -21.82 -62.69
CA THR A 14 -9.08 -22.75 -63.69
C THR A 14 -7.55 -22.78 -63.64
N LEU A 15 -6.94 -23.84 -64.16
CA LEU A 15 -5.47 -23.95 -64.29
C LEU A 15 -4.87 -22.79 -65.12
N GLY A 16 -5.66 -22.19 -66.03
CA GLY A 16 -5.32 -20.98 -66.77
C GLY A 16 -5.26 -19.71 -65.90
N ASP A 17 -6.18 -19.55 -64.94
CA ASP A 17 -6.20 -18.39 -64.02
C ASP A 17 -5.03 -18.41 -63.05
N VAL A 18 -4.62 -19.60 -62.60
CA VAL A 18 -3.44 -19.83 -61.75
C VAL A 18 -2.12 -19.55 -62.50
N LEU A 19 -2.13 -19.62 -63.83
CA LEU A 19 -1.01 -19.31 -64.72
C LEU A 19 -1.00 -17.86 -65.23
N THR A 20 -1.96 -17.03 -64.82
CA THR A 20 -1.97 -15.60 -65.18
C THR A 20 -0.80 -14.86 -64.51
N LEU A 21 -0.11 -14.01 -65.29
CA LEU A 21 0.98 -13.15 -64.80
C LEU A 21 0.56 -12.30 -63.60
N GLU A 22 -0.71 -11.88 -63.54
CA GLU A 22 -1.25 -11.08 -62.43
C GLU A 22 -1.36 -11.87 -61.12
N PHE A 23 -1.81 -13.13 -61.17
CA PHE A 23 -1.88 -13.99 -59.99
C PHE A 23 -0.48 -14.35 -59.48
N LEU A 24 0.43 -14.70 -60.39
CA LEU A 24 1.83 -14.98 -60.05
C LEU A 24 2.55 -13.73 -59.50
N ALA A 25 2.31 -12.55 -60.05
CA ALA A 25 2.88 -11.28 -59.55
C ALA A 25 2.32 -10.91 -58.16
N SER A 26 1.02 -11.10 -57.94
CA SER A 26 0.35 -10.89 -56.65
C SER A 26 0.90 -11.79 -55.54
N ILE A 27 0.98 -13.11 -55.79
CA ILE A 27 1.55 -14.06 -54.82
C ILE A 27 3.01 -13.74 -54.55
N THR A 28 3.79 -13.45 -55.59
CA THR A 28 5.20 -13.10 -55.43
C THR A 28 5.37 -11.83 -54.60
N GLY A 29 4.53 -10.81 -54.83
CA GLY A 29 4.50 -9.59 -54.03
C GLY A 29 4.17 -9.83 -52.55
N ASN A 30 3.16 -10.66 -52.27
CA ASN A 30 2.76 -11.02 -50.91
C ASN A 30 3.84 -11.85 -50.20
N VAL A 31 4.51 -12.77 -50.91
CA VAL A 31 5.63 -13.56 -50.38
C VAL A 31 6.82 -12.66 -50.06
N ILE A 32 7.18 -11.73 -50.95
CA ILE A 32 8.26 -10.75 -50.70
C ILE A 32 7.90 -9.87 -49.50
N ALA A 33 6.68 -9.34 -49.44
CA ALA A 33 6.21 -8.54 -48.31
C ALA A 33 6.27 -9.34 -47.00
N ALA A 34 5.80 -10.59 -47.00
CA ALA A 34 5.86 -11.48 -45.84
C ALA A 34 7.30 -11.73 -45.37
N ILE A 35 8.23 -11.97 -46.30
CA ILE A 35 9.66 -12.15 -45.98
C ILE A 35 10.24 -10.87 -45.38
N LEU A 36 9.95 -9.69 -45.96
CA LEU A 36 10.42 -8.41 -45.44
C LEU A 36 9.87 -8.12 -44.03
N ILE A 37 8.57 -8.37 -43.81
CA ILE A 37 7.92 -8.19 -42.51
C ILE A 37 8.51 -9.17 -41.49
N LEU A 38 8.71 -10.43 -41.86
CA LEU A 38 9.30 -11.44 -40.97
C LEU A 38 10.74 -11.10 -40.61
N PHE A 39 11.54 -10.63 -41.58
CA PHE A 39 12.89 -10.15 -41.34
C PHE A 39 12.91 -8.94 -40.41
N ALA A 40 12.06 -7.94 -40.67
CA ALA A 40 11.93 -6.75 -39.82
C ALA A 40 11.48 -7.11 -38.39
N GLY A 41 10.51 -8.01 -38.24
CA GLY A 41 10.03 -8.48 -36.94
C GLY A 41 11.06 -9.29 -36.16
N MET A 42 11.84 -10.13 -36.83
CA MET A 42 12.97 -10.83 -36.20
C MET A 42 14.06 -9.86 -35.76
N MET A 43 14.37 -8.85 -36.58
CA MET A 43 15.34 -7.81 -36.22
C MET A 43 14.85 -6.99 -35.02
N LEU A 44 13.60 -6.54 -35.05
CA LEU A 44 12.98 -5.75 -33.99
C LEU A 44 12.88 -6.54 -32.67
N SER A 45 12.47 -7.82 -32.73
CA SER A 45 12.36 -8.67 -31.54
C SER A 45 13.71 -8.93 -30.88
N ARG A 46 14.76 -9.18 -31.67
CA ARG A 46 16.15 -9.30 -31.18
C ARG A 46 16.65 -7.99 -30.59
N TRP A 47 16.41 -6.87 -31.26
CA TRP A 47 16.80 -5.56 -30.77
C TRP A 47 16.11 -5.21 -29.44
N ALA A 48 14.78 -5.36 -29.37
CA ALA A 48 14.00 -5.04 -28.18
C ALA A 48 14.36 -5.94 -26.99
N SER A 49 14.46 -7.25 -27.21
CA SER A 49 14.86 -8.19 -26.16
C SER A 49 16.30 -7.97 -25.69
N GLY A 50 17.22 -7.66 -26.62
CA GLY A 50 18.60 -7.30 -26.30
C GLY A 50 18.70 -6.02 -25.46
N ARG A 51 17.87 -5.00 -25.76
CA ARG A 51 17.81 -3.76 -24.95
C ARG A 51 17.32 -4.03 -23.54
N ILE A 52 16.31 -4.88 -23.35
CA ILE A 52 15.81 -5.24 -22.02
C ILE A 52 16.88 -5.98 -21.22
N ARG A 53 17.57 -6.94 -21.83
CA ARG A 53 18.65 -7.68 -21.15
C ARG A 53 19.83 -6.79 -20.79
N ALA A 54 20.24 -5.90 -21.70
CA ALA A 54 21.32 -4.93 -21.47
C ALA A 54 21.01 -3.92 -20.35
N LEU A 55 19.74 -3.67 -20.02
CA LEU A 55 19.36 -2.86 -18.85
C LEU A 55 19.64 -3.59 -17.53
N GLY A 56 19.55 -4.93 -17.53
CA GLY A 56 19.87 -5.77 -16.38
C GLY A 56 21.36 -5.82 -16.06
N GLU A 57 22.21 -5.90 -17.09
CA GLU A 57 23.68 -5.89 -16.94
C GLU A 57 24.20 -4.61 -16.25
N LYS A 58 23.46 -3.50 -16.36
CA LYS A 58 23.83 -2.22 -15.73
C LYS A 58 23.43 -2.09 -14.26
N HIS A 59 22.59 -3.00 -13.75
CA HIS A 59 22.05 -2.93 -12.40
C HIS A 59 22.34 -4.22 -11.63
N ALA A 60 23.55 -4.34 -11.06
CA ALA A 60 24.04 -5.52 -10.33
C ALA A 60 23.19 -5.97 -9.13
N ARG A 61 22.19 -5.17 -8.70
CA ARG A 61 21.24 -5.52 -7.63
C ARG A 61 19.96 -6.20 -8.13
N LEU A 62 19.73 -6.20 -9.44
CA LEU A 62 18.55 -6.82 -10.04
C LEU A 62 18.96 -8.17 -10.65
N ASP A 63 18.17 -9.20 -10.37
CA ASP A 63 18.43 -10.56 -10.82
C ASP A 63 18.46 -10.64 -12.35
N GLU A 64 19.56 -11.16 -12.90
CA GLU A 64 19.74 -11.41 -14.34
C GLU A 64 18.60 -12.27 -14.90
N THR A 65 18.05 -13.16 -14.07
CA THR A 65 16.91 -14.02 -14.38
C THR A 65 15.66 -13.21 -14.75
N LEU A 66 15.39 -12.11 -14.04
CA LEU A 66 14.22 -11.27 -14.29
C LEU A 66 14.31 -10.60 -15.67
N PHE A 67 15.47 -10.04 -16.01
CA PHE A 67 15.66 -9.38 -17.30
C PHE A 67 15.69 -10.35 -18.48
N ASN A 68 16.22 -11.56 -18.26
CA ASN A 68 16.13 -12.64 -19.24
C ASN A 68 14.68 -13.07 -19.47
N PHE A 69 13.88 -13.18 -18.41
CA PHE A 69 12.45 -13.49 -18.48
C PHE A 69 11.66 -12.41 -19.23
N LEU A 70 11.81 -11.14 -18.86
CA LEU A 70 11.16 -10.01 -19.55
C LEU A 70 11.58 -9.93 -21.01
N GLY A 71 12.86 -10.09 -21.31
CA GLY A 71 13.37 -10.12 -22.68
C GLY A 71 12.75 -11.25 -23.52
N ASN A 72 12.50 -12.42 -22.93
CA ASN A 72 11.81 -13.52 -23.59
C ASN A 72 10.34 -13.20 -23.87
N ILE A 73 9.62 -12.62 -22.90
CA ILE A 73 8.23 -12.19 -23.09
C ILE A 73 8.15 -11.19 -24.25
N THR A 74 8.99 -10.15 -24.25
CA THR A 74 9.01 -9.15 -25.32
C THR A 74 9.32 -9.78 -26.68
N ARG A 75 10.29 -10.70 -26.74
CA ARG A 75 10.62 -11.41 -27.99
C ARG A 75 9.42 -12.17 -28.53
N TYR A 76 8.75 -12.96 -27.70
CA TYR A 76 7.59 -13.75 -28.13
C TYR A 76 6.38 -12.89 -28.47
N ALA A 77 6.15 -11.79 -27.74
CA ALA A 77 5.11 -10.83 -28.07
C ALA A 77 5.32 -10.22 -29.46
N VAL A 78 6.52 -9.69 -29.75
CA VAL A 78 6.85 -9.10 -31.05
C VAL A 78 6.75 -10.13 -32.18
N LEU A 79 7.25 -11.35 -31.97
CA LEU A 79 7.13 -12.42 -32.96
C LEU A 79 5.67 -12.83 -33.19
N GLY A 80 4.86 -12.90 -32.14
CA GLY A 80 3.42 -13.17 -32.24
C GLY A 80 2.71 -12.13 -33.12
N PHE A 81 2.93 -10.84 -32.86
CA PHE A 81 2.40 -9.77 -33.71
C PHE A 81 2.93 -9.83 -35.15
N THR A 82 4.21 -10.16 -35.33
CA THR A 82 4.81 -10.31 -36.68
C THR A 82 4.10 -11.42 -37.46
N VAL A 83 3.83 -12.57 -36.83
CA VAL A 83 3.09 -13.67 -37.47
C VAL A 83 1.68 -13.25 -37.85
N LEU A 84 0.97 -12.51 -36.99
CA LEU A 84 -0.37 -11.99 -37.32
C LEU A 84 -0.35 -11.08 -38.56
N ILE A 85 0.63 -10.19 -38.66
CA ILE A 85 0.76 -9.28 -39.81
C ILE A 85 1.06 -10.08 -41.09
N VAL A 86 1.93 -11.09 -41.01
CA VAL A 86 2.24 -11.97 -42.14
C VAL A 86 0.99 -12.75 -42.59
N LEU A 87 0.24 -13.35 -41.67
CA LEU A 87 -1.00 -14.08 -42.00
C LEU A 87 -2.04 -13.17 -42.68
N ASN A 88 -2.17 -11.92 -42.20
CA ASN A 88 -3.05 -10.93 -42.79
C ASN A 88 -2.65 -10.60 -44.25
N THR A 89 -1.35 -10.56 -44.56
CA THR A 89 -0.82 -10.34 -45.92
C THR A 89 -1.27 -11.43 -46.90
N PHE A 90 -1.52 -12.64 -46.43
CA PHE A 90 -2.07 -13.76 -47.23
C PHE A 90 -3.60 -13.80 -47.26
N GLY A 91 -4.29 -12.79 -46.72
CA GLY A 91 -5.75 -12.74 -46.67
C GLY A 91 -6.38 -13.64 -45.61
N ILE A 92 -5.58 -14.22 -44.70
CA ILE A 92 -6.09 -15.04 -43.61
C ILE A 92 -6.75 -14.13 -42.57
N GLN A 93 -7.99 -14.43 -42.19
CA GLN A 93 -8.71 -13.65 -41.19
C GLN A 93 -8.11 -13.87 -39.80
N THR A 94 -7.35 -12.90 -39.31
CA THR A 94 -6.67 -12.97 -38.00
C THR A 94 -7.55 -12.56 -36.81
N THR A 95 -8.80 -12.16 -37.04
CA THR A 95 -9.71 -11.64 -36.01
C THR A 95 -9.90 -12.60 -34.84
N SER A 96 -10.07 -13.90 -35.13
CA SER A 96 -10.23 -14.94 -34.10
C SER A 96 -8.96 -15.11 -33.24
N LEU A 97 -7.77 -15.07 -33.86
CA LEU A 97 -6.50 -15.13 -33.13
C LEU A 97 -6.29 -13.88 -32.26
N VAL A 98 -6.61 -12.70 -32.79
CA VAL A 98 -6.56 -11.44 -32.02
C VAL A 98 -7.49 -11.49 -30.82
N ALA A 99 -8.71 -12.03 -30.99
CA ALA A 99 -9.65 -12.20 -29.89
C ALA A 99 -9.10 -13.13 -28.78
N VAL A 100 -8.49 -14.27 -29.15
CA VAL A 100 -7.88 -15.20 -28.19
C VAL A 100 -6.70 -14.56 -27.45
N ILE A 101 -5.81 -13.87 -28.18
CA ILE A 101 -4.66 -13.17 -27.57
C ILE A 101 -5.15 -12.05 -26.65
N GLY A 102 -6.17 -11.30 -27.06
CA GLY A 102 -6.79 -10.26 -26.23
C GLY A 102 -7.40 -10.83 -24.96
N ALA A 103 -8.13 -11.94 -25.05
CA ALA A 103 -8.70 -12.62 -23.89
C ALA A 103 -7.61 -13.15 -22.94
N ALA A 104 -6.55 -13.76 -23.47
CA ALA A 104 -5.41 -14.21 -22.68
C ALA A 104 -4.69 -13.03 -22.00
N GLY A 105 -4.50 -11.91 -22.72
CA GLY A 105 -3.91 -10.69 -22.18
C GLY A 105 -4.75 -10.08 -21.05
N LEU A 106 -6.08 -10.05 -21.20
CA LEU A 106 -6.99 -9.61 -20.15
C LEU A 106 -6.89 -10.52 -18.92
N ALA A 107 -6.89 -11.84 -19.10
CA ALA A 107 -6.77 -12.80 -18.00
C ALA A 107 -5.45 -12.62 -17.23
N ILE A 108 -4.32 -12.46 -17.94
CA ILE A 108 -3.02 -12.18 -17.32
C ILE A 108 -3.03 -10.83 -16.61
N GLY A 109 -3.62 -9.80 -17.21
CA GLY A 109 -3.75 -8.46 -16.61
C GLY A 109 -4.55 -8.47 -15.31
N LEU A 110 -5.69 -9.16 -15.29
CA LEU A 110 -6.51 -9.36 -14.09
C LEU A 110 -5.75 -10.15 -13.02
N ALA A 111 -4.99 -11.17 -13.41
CA ALA A 111 -4.15 -11.92 -12.47
C ALA A 111 -3.04 -11.06 -11.84
N LEU A 112 -2.51 -10.07 -12.58
CA LEU A 112 -1.46 -9.16 -12.11
C LEU A 112 -2.00 -7.86 -11.47
N GLN A 113 -3.31 -7.64 -11.47
CA GLN A 113 -3.94 -6.39 -11.03
C GLN A 113 -3.51 -5.99 -9.61
N GLY A 114 -3.46 -6.94 -8.68
CA GLY A 114 -3.05 -6.68 -7.29
C GLY A 114 -1.59 -6.19 -7.17
N THR A 115 -0.68 -6.81 -7.92
CA THR A 115 0.74 -6.42 -7.93
C THR A 115 0.93 -5.05 -8.56
N LEU A 116 0.25 -4.77 -9.67
CA LEU A 116 0.29 -3.47 -10.33
C LEU A 116 -0.28 -2.35 -9.44
N SER A 117 -1.34 -2.66 -8.68
CA SER A 117 -1.92 -1.73 -7.70
C SER A 117 -0.92 -1.35 -6.61
N ASN A 118 -0.14 -2.32 -6.10
CA ASN A 118 0.92 -2.04 -5.12
C ASN A 118 2.01 -1.14 -5.69
N VAL A 119 2.47 -1.41 -6.93
CA VAL A 119 3.48 -0.57 -7.59
C VAL A 119 2.97 0.86 -7.77
N ALA A 120 1.74 1.03 -8.27
CA ALA A 120 1.13 2.34 -8.46
C ALA A 120 1.01 3.11 -7.13
N ALA A 121 0.52 2.45 -6.08
CA ALA A 121 0.45 3.01 -4.75
C ALA A 121 1.84 3.40 -4.19
N GLY A 122 2.86 2.56 -4.42
CA GLY A 122 4.24 2.86 -4.04
C GLY A 122 4.78 4.13 -4.69
N VAL A 123 4.56 4.30 -5.99
CA VAL A 123 4.94 5.53 -6.72
C VAL A 123 4.24 6.74 -6.11
N MET A 124 2.94 6.64 -5.81
CA MET A 124 2.17 7.73 -5.21
C MET A 124 2.67 8.10 -3.81
N ILE A 125 2.99 7.10 -2.97
CA ILE A 125 3.56 7.33 -1.63
C ILE A 125 4.92 8.02 -1.72
N ILE A 126 5.79 7.57 -2.62
CA ILE A 126 7.13 8.17 -2.80
C ILE A 126 7.03 9.61 -3.34
N PHE A 127 6.07 9.87 -4.22
CA PHE A 127 5.87 11.17 -4.84
C PHE A 127 5.24 12.19 -3.88
N PHE A 128 4.11 11.87 -3.26
CA PHE A 128 3.39 12.77 -2.36
C PHE A 128 3.93 12.79 -0.94
N ARG A 129 4.68 11.75 -0.54
CA ARG A 129 5.32 11.59 0.77
C ARG A 129 4.37 11.84 1.96
N PRO A 130 3.20 11.17 2.02
CA PRO A 130 2.30 11.26 3.19
C PRO A 130 2.94 10.68 4.46
N ILE A 131 3.93 9.79 4.29
CA ILE A 131 4.77 9.22 5.34
C ILE A 131 6.22 9.22 4.86
N LYS A 132 7.17 9.28 5.80
CA LYS A 132 8.61 9.27 5.54
C LYS A 132 9.30 8.22 6.39
N THR A 133 10.46 7.76 5.94
CA THR A 133 11.35 6.94 6.76
C THR A 133 11.68 7.66 8.06
N GLY A 134 11.49 6.99 9.19
CA GLY A 134 11.63 7.55 10.53
C GLY A 134 10.32 7.99 11.18
N ASP A 135 9.23 8.15 10.43
CA ASP A 135 7.93 8.51 11.01
C ASP A 135 7.37 7.33 11.82
N PHE A 136 6.77 7.61 12.98
CA PHE A 136 5.95 6.66 13.72
C PHE A 136 4.50 6.78 13.25
N VAL A 137 3.98 5.72 12.64
CA VAL A 137 2.67 5.72 11.98
C VAL A 137 1.83 4.53 12.42
N GLU A 138 0.52 4.65 12.26
CA GLU A 138 -0.42 3.55 12.36
C GLU A 138 -1.23 3.43 11.06
N VAL A 139 -1.27 2.22 10.53
CA VAL A 139 -2.02 1.87 9.32
C VAL A 139 -2.66 0.50 9.53
N ASN A 140 -3.96 0.38 9.27
CA ASN A 140 -4.70 -0.88 9.44
C ASN A 140 -4.54 -1.53 10.84
N GLY A 141 -4.51 -0.71 11.89
CA GLY A 141 -4.34 -1.16 13.27
C GLY A 141 -2.93 -1.66 13.60
N GLN A 142 -1.97 -1.56 12.68
CA GLN A 142 -0.57 -1.85 12.91
C GLN A 142 0.20 -0.55 13.09
N SER A 143 0.90 -0.41 14.22
CA SER A 143 1.71 0.77 14.54
C SER A 143 3.21 0.44 14.57
N GLY A 144 4.02 1.38 14.07
CA GLY A 144 5.45 1.21 14.02
C GLY A 144 6.17 2.39 13.37
N THR A 145 7.50 2.38 13.49
CA THR A 145 8.37 3.35 12.81
C THR A 145 8.68 2.88 11.41
N VAL A 146 8.46 3.73 10.40
CA VAL A 146 8.79 3.44 9.00
C VAL A 146 10.30 3.24 8.86
N LYS A 147 10.71 2.04 8.45
CA LYS A 147 12.11 1.68 8.21
C LYS A 147 12.49 1.79 6.74
N ASP A 148 11.62 1.34 5.85
CA ASP A 148 11.85 1.39 4.42
C ASP A 148 10.55 1.55 3.62
N ILE A 149 10.64 2.20 2.45
CA ILE A 149 9.54 2.40 1.52
C ILE A 149 9.99 1.89 0.15
N THR A 150 9.52 0.71 -0.22
CA THR A 150 9.82 0.10 -1.53
C THR A 150 8.68 0.37 -2.52
N LEU A 151 8.85 -0.06 -3.78
CA LEU A 151 7.79 0.04 -4.79
C LEU A 151 6.56 -0.82 -4.46
N ASN A 152 6.70 -1.92 -3.71
CA ASN A 152 5.60 -2.87 -3.47
C ASN A 152 5.06 -2.84 -2.05
N PHE A 153 5.90 -2.53 -1.07
CA PHE A 153 5.55 -2.57 0.35
C PHE A 153 6.30 -1.51 1.15
N ILE A 154 5.75 -1.22 2.33
CA ILE A 154 6.40 -0.44 3.38
C ILE A 154 6.78 -1.38 4.52
N GLU A 155 7.97 -1.17 5.06
CA GLU A 155 8.45 -1.84 6.26
C GLU A 155 8.27 -0.92 7.45
N LEU A 156 7.55 -1.39 8.47
CA LEU A 156 7.47 -0.78 9.79
C LEU A 156 8.21 -1.66 10.81
N ALA A 157 8.90 -1.03 11.75
CA ALA A 157 9.34 -1.70 12.96
C ALA A 157 8.34 -1.37 14.09
N SER A 158 7.71 -2.39 14.65
CA SER A 158 6.82 -2.20 15.81
C SER A 158 7.60 -1.69 17.03
N THR A 159 6.87 -1.24 18.06
CA THR A 159 7.48 -0.84 19.34
C THR A 159 8.24 -1.98 20.03
N GLY A 160 7.89 -3.23 19.73
CA GLY A 160 8.60 -4.44 20.17
C GLY A 160 9.74 -4.87 19.25
N ASN A 161 10.12 -4.04 18.27
CA ASN A 161 11.14 -4.34 17.25
C ASN A 161 10.80 -5.57 16.39
N VAL A 162 9.52 -5.77 16.07
CA VAL A 162 9.05 -6.79 15.12
C VAL A 162 8.86 -6.13 13.75
N GLN A 163 9.35 -6.79 12.70
CA GLN A 163 9.17 -6.33 11.31
C GLN A 163 7.72 -6.54 10.88
N ILE A 164 7.09 -5.48 10.38
CA ILE A 164 5.75 -5.48 9.82
C ILE A 164 5.86 -5.02 8.36
N ILE A 165 5.44 -5.87 7.43
CA ILE A 165 5.48 -5.59 5.99
C ILE A 165 4.05 -5.35 5.52
N ILE A 166 3.75 -4.15 5.04
CA ILE A 166 2.42 -3.76 4.57
C ILE A 166 2.47 -3.47 3.07
N PRO A 167 1.64 -4.13 2.23
CA PRO A 167 1.54 -3.81 0.82
C PRO A 167 1.13 -2.35 0.59
N ASN A 168 1.76 -1.68 -0.37
CA ASN A 168 1.54 -0.25 -0.61
C ASN A 168 0.09 0.10 -0.94
N ALA A 169 -0.62 -0.78 -1.67
CA ALA A 169 -2.03 -0.56 -1.97
C ALA A 169 -2.90 -0.50 -0.71
N GLN A 170 -2.53 -1.27 0.34
CA GLN A 170 -3.23 -1.20 1.62
C GLN A 170 -2.88 0.07 2.39
N VAL A 171 -1.67 0.59 2.27
CA VAL A 171 -1.31 1.86 2.93
C VAL A 171 -2.04 3.02 2.25
N TRP A 172 -2.01 3.09 0.93
CA TRP A 172 -2.64 4.16 0.17
C TRP A 172 -4.18 4.14 0.23
N GLY A 173 -4.76 2.94 0.29
CA GLY A 173 -6.22 2.76 0.31
C GLY A 173 -6.89 2.91 1.68
N ASN A 174 -6.12 3.13 2.76
CA ASN A 174 -6.66 3.22 4.12
C ASN A 174 -6.26 4.51 4.83
N THR A 175 -6.89 4.77 5.98
CA THR A 175 -6.52 5.90 6.85
C THR A 175 -5.13 5.69 7.41
N ILE A 176 -4.29 6.72 7.26
CA ILE A 176 -2.93 6.77 7.82
C ILE A 176 -2.93 7.73 9.00
N THR A 177 -2.62 7.22 10.19
CA THR A 177 -2.40 8.06 11.37
C THR A 177 -0.89 8.28 11.52
N ASN A 178 -0.42 9.49 11.25
CA ASN A 178 1.00 9.83 11.40
C ASN A 178 1.22 10.64 12.68
N TYR A 179 1.98 10.09 13.62
CA TYR A 179 2.26 10.72 14.91
C TYR A 179 3.51 11.62 14.90
N SER A 180 4.23 11.65 13.78
CA SER A 180 5.53 12.32 13.64
C SER A 180 5.50 13.60 12.80
N VAL A 181 4.43 13.86 12.05
CA VAL A 181 4.34 15.06 11.18
C VAL A 181 4.31 16.36 11.98
N TYR A 182 3.65 16.36 13.13
CA TYR A 182 3.58 17.54 13.99
C TYR A 182 4.61 17.44 15.12
N ASP A 183 5.26 18.57 15.44
CA ASP A 183 6.31 18.63 16.46
C ASP A 183 5.79 18.42 17.89
N THR A 184 4.49 18.62 18.10
CA THR A 184 3.85 18.52 19.41
C THR A 184 2.68 17.54 19.41
N ARG A 185 2.49 16.87 20.55
CA ARG A 185 1.35 16.00 20.83
C ARG A 185 0.70 16.37 22.15
N ARG A 186 -0.59 16.10 22.27
CA ARG A 186 -1.34 16.30 23.51
C ARG A 186 -1.38 15.00 24.31
N ALA A 187 -0.71 15.01 25.46
CA ALA A 187 -0.82 13.97 26.48
C ALA A 187 -2.17 14.09 27.19
N GLU A 188 -2.76 12.95 27.55
CA GLU A 188 -4.11 12.89 28.13
C GLU A 188 -4.19 11.82 29.22
N TRP A 189 -4.73 12.18 30.38
CA TRP A 189 -4.95 11.27 31.49
C TRP A 189 -6.32 11.48 32.11
N ILE A 190 -6.79 10.43 32.77
CA ILE A 190 -7.96 10.47 33.63
C ILE A 190 -7.48 10.12 35.04
N PHE A 191 -7.67 11.04 35.98
CA PHE A 191 -7.34 10.85 37.39
C PHE A 191 -8.62 10.88 38.22
N GLY A 192 -8.96 9.76 38.85
CA GLY A 192 -10.13 9.65 39.73
C GLY A 192 -9.77 9.99 41.17
N VAL A 193 -10.56 10.85 41.80
CA VAL A 193 -10.45 11.18 43.23
C VAL A 193 -11.74 10.82 43.98
N GLY A 194 -11.67 10.68 45.31
CA GLY A 194 -12.82 10.35 46.14
C GLY A 194 -13.90 11.44 46.09
N TYR A 195 -15.17 11.05 46.22
CA TYR A 195 -16.30 12.00 46.25
C TYR A 195 -16.24 13.01 47.41
N GLY A 196 -15.53 12.67 48.49
CA GLY A 196 -15.30 13.57 49.63
C GLY A 196 -14.09 14.48 49.47
N ALA A 197 -13.30 14.33 48.40
CA ALA A 197 -12.10 15.13 48.19
C ALA A 197 -12.45 16.59 47.84
N ASN A 198 -11.60 17.54 48.26
CA ASN A 198 -11.70 18.91 47.78
C ASN A 198 -11.24 18.98 46.32
N LEU A 199 -12.18 19.20 45.42
CA LEU A 199 -11.93 19.21 43.97
C LEU A 199 -11.00 20.35 43.54
N ALA A 200 -11.04 21.51 44.21
CA ALA A 200 -10.15 22.62 43.88
C ALA A 200 -8.69 22.30 44.26
N ASP A 201 -8.48 21.65 45.41
CA ASP A 201 -7.14 21.22 45.84
C ASP A 201 -6.61 20.11 44.92
N ALA A 202 -7.45 19.13 44.58
CA ALA A 202 -7.10 18.05 43.65
C ALA A 202 -6.73 18.59 42.25
N GLU A 203 -7.54 19.49 41.68
CA GLU A 203 -7.24 20.11 40.38
C GLU A 203 -5.90 20.83 40.42
N LYS A 204 -5.66 21.61 41.47
CA LYS A 204 -4.42 22.36 41.65
C LYS A 204 -3.21 21.44 41.73
N ILE A 205 -3.26 20.38 42.55
CA ILE A 205 -2.17 19.40 42.67
C ILE A 205 -1.88 18.73 41.33
N ILE A 206 -2.92 18.28 40.61
CA ILE A 206 -2.76 17.64 39.30
C ILE A 206 -2.12 18.61 38.31
N ARG A 207 -2.64 19.84 38.23
CA ARG A 207 -2.15 20.88 37.32
C ARG A 207 -0.69 21.24 37.63
N ASP A 208 -0.38 21.54 38.87
CA ASP A 208 0.95 21.98 39.30
C ASP A 208 1.98 20.86 39.08
N THR A 209 1.63 19.60 39.38
CA THR A 209 2.52 18.45 39.19
C THR A 209 2.85 18.21 37.72
N ILE A 210 1.84 18.26 36.85
CA ILE A 210 2.01 18.02 35.41
C ILE A 210 2.81 19.18 34.79
N MET A 211 2.50 20.42 35.17
CA MET A 211 3.15 21.62 34.62
C MET A 211 4.55 21.88 35.19
N ALA A 212 4.92 21.27 36.32
CA ALA A 212 6.26 21.39 36.88
C ALA A 212 7.33 20.64 36.08
N ASP A 213 6.95 19.68 35.23
CA ASP A 213 7.91 18.94 34.40
C ASP A 213 8.35 19.78 33.19
N PRO A 214 9.65 19.86 32.88
CA PRO A 214 10.17 20.72 31.82
C PRO A 214 9.72 20.30 30.41
N ARG A 215 9.22 19.07 30.23
CA ARG A 215 8.66 18.60 28.95
C ARG A 215 7.28 19.20 28.65
N SER A 216 6.59 19.70 29.68
CA SER A 216 5.27 20.32 29.55
C SER A 216 5.34 21.63 28.77
N ARG A 217 4.32 21.89 27.95
CA ARG A 217 4.15 23.19 27.29
C ARG A 217 2.99 23.96 27.91
N PRO A 218 3.20 25.21 28.35
CA PRO A 218 2.14 26.05 28.88
C PRO A 218 1.19 26.56 27.80
N GLU A 219 1.63 26.60 26.54
CA GLU A 219 0.83 27.00 25.39
C GLU A 219 0.76 25.88 24.35
N PRO A 220 -0.45 25.46 23.91
CA PRO A 220 -1.77 25.88 24.40
C PRO A 220 -2.03 25.53 25.88
N ALA A 221 -2.87 26.32 26.54
CA ALA A 221 -3.19 26.19 27.96
C ALA A 221 -3.59 24.74 28.36
N PRO A 222 -3.09 24.24 29.50
CA PRO A 222 -3.42 22.91 29.99
C PRO A 222 -4.91 22.85 30.38
N PHE A 223 -5.57 21.79 29.94
CA PHE A 223 -6.95 21.51 30.31
C PHE A 223 -6.96 20.52 31.47
N VAL A 224 -7.37 20.96 32.66
CA VAL A 224 -7.54 20.11 33.83
C VAL A 224 -8.91 20.45 34.42
N GLN A 225 -9.88 19.56 34.24
CA GLN A 225 -11.26 19.78 34.68
C GLN A 225 -11.92 18.45 35.06
N VAL A 226 -12.94 18.52 35.92
CA VAL A 226 -13.83 17.37 36.17
C VAL A 226 -14.57 17.03 34.90
N ASN A 227 -14.36 15.83 34.40
CA ASN A 227 -14.95 15.33 33.16
C ASN A 227 -16.11 14.38 33.40
N ASN A 228 -16.09 13.63 34.50
CA ASN A 228 -17.13 12.65 34.80
C ASN A 228 -17.32 12.45 36.32
N LEU A 229 -18.55 12.14 36.72
CA LEU A 229 -18.89 11.63 38.06
C LEU A 229 -19.17 10.14 37.92
N ASN A 230 -18.21 9.29 38.30
CA ASN A 230 -18.20 7.85 38.07
C ASN A 230 -18.76 7.08 39.29
N ALA A 231 -18.88 5.75 39.20
CA ALA A 231 -19.54 4.94 40.23
C ALA A 231 -18.90 5.05 41.62
N SER A 232 -17.58 5.28 41.68
CA SER A 232 -16.83 5.41 42.94
C SER A 232 -15.82 6.56 42.97
N SER A 233 -15.71 7.34 41.89
CA SER A 233 -14.74 8.44 41.77
C SER A 233 -15.30 9.66 41.06
N VAL A 234 -14.70 10.83 41.30
CA VAL A 234 -14.84 12.03 40.48
C VAL A 234 -13.63 12.08 39.57
N ASP A 235 -13.84 12.00 38.26
CA ASP A 235 -12.77 11.82 37.27
C ASP A 235 -12.36 13.16 36.66
N PHE A 236 -11.11 13.56 36.90
CA PHE A 236 -10.47 14.68 36.24
C PHE A 236 -9.87 14.26 34.90
N LEU A 237 -10.17 15.01 33.86
CA LEU A 237 -9.49 14.93 32.57
C LEU A 237 -8.37 15.96 32.54
N ALA A 238 -7.13 15.48 32.47
CA ALA A 238 -5.94 16.30 32.34
C ALA A 238 -5.36 16.16 30.93
N ARG A 239 -5.13 17.29 30.25
CA ARG A 239 -4.54 17.35 28.90
C ARG A 239 -3.48 18.43 28.84
N VAL A 240 -2.27 18.06 28.41
CA VAL A 240 -1.13 18.97 28.28
C VAL A 240 -0.36 18.69 27.01
N TRP A 241 0.11 19.74 26.34
CA TRP A 241 0.92 19.61 25.13
C TRP A 241 2.38 19.36 25.49
N VAL A 242 3.03 18.51 24.70
CA VAL A 242 4.45 18.16 24.80
C VAL A 242 5.06 17.96 23.43
N ASN A 243 6.39 17.92 23.33
CA ASN A 243 7.04 17.55 22.08
C ASN A 243 6.72 16.08 21.75
N SER A 244 6.56 15.77 20.46
CA SER A 244 6.16 14.45 19.99
C SER A 244 7.12 13.33 20.40
N GLY A 245 8.43 13.63 20.47
CA GLY A 245 9.45 12.68 20.92
C GLY A 245 9.40 12.36 22.42
N ASP A 246 8.98 13.32 23.24
CA ASP A 246 8.90 13.18 24.70
C ASP A 246 7.58 12.55 25.15
N TYR A 247 6.60 12.46 24.26
CA TYR A 247 5.22 12.06 24.53
C TYR A 247 5.12 10.79 25.37
N PHE A 248 5.77 9.69 24.96
CA PHE A 248 5.61 8.40 25.64
C PHE A 248 6.21 8.40 27.05
N ALA A 249 7.40 8.98 27.22
CA ALA A 249 8.05 9.08 28.53
C ALA A 249 7.23 9.97 29.46
N TYR A 250 6.78 11.12 28.98
CA TYR A 250 5.95 12.04 29.76
C TYR A 250 4.60 11.42 30.15
N GLN A 251 3.91 10.77 29.20
CA GLN A 251 2.66 10.06 29.41
C GLN A 251 2.77 8.98 30.51
N ALA A 252 3.91 8.29 30.61
CA ALA A 252 4.15 7.26 31.61
C ALA A 252 4.54 7.88 32.97
N ASP A 253 5.50 8.79 32.99
CA ASP A 253 6.06 9.38 34.22
C ASP A 253 5.00 10.13 35.03
N MET A 254 4.14 10.92 34.36
CA MET A 254 3.13 11.74 35.03
C MET A 254 2.12 10.92 35.82
N LYS A 255 1.82 9.68 35.39
CA LYS A 255 0.88 8.80 36.13
C LYS A 255 1.37 8.53 37.55
N ARG A 256 2.66 8.25 37.69
CA ARG A 256 3.28 7.99 39.00
C ARG A 256 3.39 9.29 39.81
N LYS A 257 3.94 10.36 39.21
CA LYS A 257 4.16 11.62 39.90
C LYS A 257 2.85 12.23 40.43
N VAL A 258 1.78 12.22 39.63
CA VAL A 258 0.48 12.74 40.04
C VAL A 258 -0.11 11.90 41.18
N LYS A 259 0.03 10.56 41.13
CA LYS A 259 -0.40 9.70 42.23
C LYS A 259 0.31 10.06 43.53
N GLU A 260 1.66 10.13 43.49
CA GLU A 260 2.46 10.46 44.67
C GLU A 260 2.11 11.86 45.22
N ALA A 261 1.89 12.84 44.34
CA ALA A 261 1.49 14.20 44.74
C ALA A 261 0.08 14.29 45.34
N LEU A 262 -0.88 13.50 44.84
CA LEU A 262 -2.22 13.42 45.41
C LEU A 262 -2.19 12.82 46.82
N ASP A 263 -1.41 11.77 47.03
CA ASP A 263 -1.24 11.16 48.36
C ASP A 263 -0.62 12.15 49.36
N GLU A 264 0.45 12.86 48.96
CA GLU A 264 1.09 13.88 49.79
C GLU A 264 0.15 15.05 50.12
N GLY A 265 -0.75 15.39 49.19
CA GLY A 265 -1.80 16.38 49.37
C GLY A 265 -3.01 15.89 50.17
N GLY A 266 -3.03 14.63 50.61
CA GLY A 266 -4.14 14.05 51.36
C GLY A 266 -5.41 13.83 50.54
N ILE A 267 -5.30 13.76 49.20
CA ILE A 267 -6.42 13.49 48.30
C ILE A 267 -6.55 11.98 48.11
N ASP A 268 -7.65 11.41 48.60
CA ASP A 268 -7.93 9.99 48.50
C ASP A 268 -8.23 9.56 47.05
N ILE A 269 -7.61 8.46 46.62
CA ILE A 269 -7.89 7.78 45.35
C ILE A 269 -8.76 6.56 45.67
N PRO A 270 -10.05 6.57 45.31
CA PRO A 270 -11.02 5.67 45.89
C PRO A 270 -10.90 4.26 45.29
N PHE A 271 -11.05 3.26 46.14
CA PHE A 271 -11.35 1.90 45.70
C PHE A 271 -12.81 1.79 45.21
N PRO A 272 -13.15 0.76 44.41
CA PRO A 272 -14.54 0.46 44.12
C PRO A 272 -15.35 0.28 45.41
N THR A 273 -16.31 1.16 45.63
CA THR A 273 -17.17 1.15 46.82
C THR A 273 -18.55 0.59 46.49
N ARG A 274 -19.16 -0.11 47.46
CA ARG A 274 -20.54 -0.60 47.38
C ARG A 274 -21.26 -0.32 48.68
N THR A 275 -22.48 0.18 48.57
CA THR A 275 -23.39 0.32 49.72
C THR A 275 -24.11 -1.01 49.93
N MET A 276 -23.88 -1.67 51.07
CA MET A 276 -24.63 -2.85 51.47
C MET A 276 -25.78 -2.45 52.41
N VAL A 277 -27.00 -2.76 52.01
CA VAL A 277 -28.19 -2.58 52.86
C VAL A 277 -28.53 -3.93 53.47
N MET A 278 -28.24 -4.12 54.76
CA MET A 278 -28.64 -5.33 55.49
C MET A 278 -30.05 -5.16 56.05
N GLN A 279 -31.01 -5.93 55.52
CA GLN A 279 -32.36 -5.97 56.04
C GLN A 279 -32.41 -7.01 57.17
N GLN A 280 -32.62 -6.56 58.42
CA GLN A 280 -32.89 -7.49 59.53
C GLN A 280 -34.22 -8.18 59.25
N GLY A 281 -34.19 -9.50 59.06
CA GLY A 281 -35.40 -10.31 58.98
C GLY A 281 -36.13 -10.24 60.32
N ALA A 282 -37.45 -10.03 60.28
CA ALA A 282 -38.27 -10.15 61.48
C ALA A 282 -38.12 -11.57 62.04
N GLU A 283 -37.55 -11.70 63.23
CA GLU A 283 -37.56 -12.95 63.99
C GLU A 283 -39.04 -13.33 64.22
N ALA A 284 -39.42 -14.52 63.77
CA ALA A 284 -40.76 -15.07 63.87
C ALA A 284 -41.07 -15.59 65.28
#